data_AF-A0A235F534-F1
#
_entry.id   AF-A0A235F534-F1
#
_cell.length_a   1.000
_cell.length_b   1.000
_cell.length_c   1.000
_cell.angle_alpha   90.00
_cell.angle_beta   90.00
_cell.angle_gamma   90.00
#
_symmetry.space_group_name_H-M   'P 1'
#
loop_
_entity.id
_entity.type
_entity.pdbx_description
1 polymer ?
#
loop_
_entity_poly.entity_id
_entity_poly.type
_entity_poly.pdbx_seq_one_letter_code
_entity_poly.pdbx_strand_id
1 'polypeptide(L)'
;MNSVIIAILAMLILSLLRIHVVLALVVGALTGGLIGGLGIEKTIEVFSEGLGSNAVVALSYALLGSFAVALSKTGLPDLMVNKAINLVGKEGESAKKTGSKVIILFVILMLSSFSQNVIPIHIAIIPIFIPPLLLVLNSMKIDRRMTAAIITFGLITPYMWFPVGFGGIFHEIIQTNMKASGMSISMDSIPAAMTIPSLGMIAGLLVAVFFTYRKPREYDDKPISLTGTTAEYTKRSIAAAIAAIIAVIAVQIQTDSMIFGALSGIIILYFSGQMKIRQSDQLLTEGM
;
A
#
# COMPACT_ATOMS: atom_id res chain seq x y z
N MET A 1 20.62 16.57 23.51
CA MET A 1 19.68 15.46 23.25
C MET A 1 19.22 15.58 21.81
N ASN A 2 19.18 14.49 21.05
CA ASN A 2 18.90 14.57 19.61
C ASN A 2 17.50 15.16 19.38
N SER A 3 17.43 16.34 18.75
CA SER A 3 16.18 17.06 18.46
C SER A 3 15.18 16.20 17.69
N VAL A 4 15.69 15.31 16.83
CA VAL A 4 14.89 14.34 16.07
C VAL A 4 14.16 13.36 17.00
N ILE A 5 14.84 12.84 18.03
CA ILE A 5 14.23 11.88 18.97
C ILE A 5 13.09 12.55 19.74
N ILE A 6 13.29 13.80 20.17
CA ILE A 6 12.29 14.56 20.93
C ILE A 6 11.08 14.88 20.04
N ALA A 7 11.31 15.28 18.79
CA ALA A 7 10.25 15.52 17.81
C ALA A 7 9.37 14.28 17.60
N ILE A 8 10.00 13.11 17.40
CA ILE A 8 9.30 11.84 17.20
C ILE A 8 8.53 11.44 18.46
N LEU A 9 9.13 11.57 19.64
CA LEU A 9 8.44 11.28 20.90
C LEU A 9 7.23 12.18 21.13
N ALA A 10 7.36 13.49 20.89
CA ALA A 10 6.25 14.42 21.00
C ALA A 10 5.09 14.03 20.08
N MET A 11 5.39 13.77 18.80
CA MET A 11 4.39 13.31 17.82
C MET A 11 3.71 12.00 18.24
N LEU A 12 4.48 11.01 18.73
CA LEU A 12 3.94 9.72 19.18
C LEU A 12 3.05 9.88 20.42
N ILE A 13 3.46 10.66 21.40
CA ILE A 13 2.67 10.92 22.61
C ILE A 13 1.34 11.61 22.23
N LEU A 14 1.37 12.63 21.38
CA LEU A 14 0.15 13.31 20.93
C LEU A 14 -0.78 12.36 20.16
N SER A 15 -0.23 11.50 19.31
CA SER A 15 -1.00 10.48 18.59
C SER A 15 -1.64 9.46 19.54
N LEU A 16 -0.94 9.05 20.61
CA LEU A 16 -1.48 8.17 21.66
C LEU A 16 -2.59 8.84 22.48
N LEU A 17 -2.52 10.16 22.66
CA LEU A 17 -3.57 10.97 23.28
C LEU A 17 -4.78 11.20 22.36
N ARG A 18 -4.84 10.54 21.21
CA ARG A 18 -5.92 10.64 20.20
C ARG A 18 -6.06 12.04 19.60
N ILE A 19 -4.98 12.82 19.60
CA ILE A 19 -4.92 14.07 18.83
C ILE A 19 -4.77 13.72 17.35
N HIS A 20 -5.41 14.52 16.48
CA HIS A 20 -5.35 14.29 15.03
C HIS A 20 -3.91 14.27 14.53
N VAL A 21 -3.57 13.30 13.70
CA VAL A 21 -2.19 13.01 13.25
C VAL A 21 -1.53 14.23 12.62
N VAL A 22 -2.28 15.00 11.82
CA VAL A 22 -1.77 16.24 11.19
C VAL A 22 -1.31 17.24 12.24
N LEU A 23 -2.08 17.44 13.32
CA LEU A 23 -1.70 18.36 14.39
C LEU A 23 -0.50 17.83 15.18
N ALA A 24 -0.46 16.52 15.45
CA ALA A 24 0.68 15.88 16.10
C ALA A 24 1.98 16.02 15.28
N LEU A 25 1.90 15.92 13.95
CA LEU A 25 3.03 16.13 13.05
C LEU A 25 3.52 17.58 13.06
N VAL A 26 2.61 18.55 12.98
CA VAL A 26 2.96 19.98 13.04
C VAL A 26 3.63 20.32 14.36
N VAL A 27 3.05 19.90 15.49
CA VAL A 27 3.63 20.14 16.81
C VAL A 27 4.98 19.44 16.96
N GLY A 28 5.11 18.20 16.47
CA GLY A 28 6.39 17.47 16.46
C GLY A 28 7.47 18.19 15.65
N ALA A 29 7.14 18.67 14.46
CA ALA A 29 8.05 19.41 13.59
C ALA A 29 8.49 20.74 14.22
N LEU A 30 7.55 21.51 14.78
CA LEU A 30 7.85 22.76 15.49
C LEU A 30 8.75 22.51 16.70
N THR A 31 8.43 21.48 17.51
CA THR A 31 9.21 21.10 18.68
C THR A 31 10.63 20.69 18.29
N GLY A 32 10.76 19.88 17.23
CA GLY A 32 12.04 19.44 16.69
C GLY A 32 12.90 20.59 16.17
N GLY A 33 12.31 21.50 15.39
CA GLY A 33 13.03 22.64 14.81
C GLY A 33 13.48 23.65 15.86
N LEU A 34 12.63 23.96 16.85
CA LEU A 34 12.98 24.85 17.95
C LEU A 34 14.10 24.28 18.83
N ILE A 35 13.99 23.01 19.23
CA ILE A 35 15.03 22.34 20.02
C ILE A 35 16.32 22.13 19.20
N GLY A 36 16.17 21.94 17.89
CA GLY A 36 17.29 21.86 16.94
C GLY A 36 17.98 23.20 16.68
N GLY A 37 17.50 24.30 17.24
CA GLY A 37 18.13 25.62 17.13
C GLY A 37 17.86 26.35 15.81
N LEU A 38 16.90 25.88 14.99
CA LEU A 38 16.54 26.55 13.74
C LEU A 38 15.83 27.90 13.97
N GLY A 39 15.19 28.07 15.13
CA GLY A 39 14.30 29.21 15.38
C GLY A 39 12.97 29.05 14.65
N ILE A 40 11.97 29.88 14.99
CA ILE A 40 10.59 29.66 14.53
C ILE A 40 10.42 29.89 13.03
N GLU A 41 11.03 30.94 12.49
CA GLU A 41 10.93 31.33 11.08
C GLU A 41 11.54 30.25 10.18
N LYS A 42 12.79 29.85 10.44
CA LYS A 42 13.45 28.81 9.65
C LYS A 42 12.79 27.44 9.81
N THR A 43 12.22 27.14 10.98
CA THR A 43 11.46 25.90 11.17
C THR A 43 10.22 25.86 10.28
N ILE A 44 9.47 26.97 10.19
CA ILE A 44 8.29 27.07 9.32
C ILE A 44 8.68 26.98 7.85
N GLU A 45 9.76 27.64 7.45
CA GLU A 45 10.29 27.58 6.09
C GLU A 45 10.64 26.14 5.69
N VAL A 46 11.50 25.47 6.47
CA VAL A 46 11.92 24.08 6.20
C VAL A 46 10.75 23.10 6.23
N PHE A 47 9.81 23.27 7.17
CA PHE A 47 8.59 22.46 7.21
C PHE A 47 7.75 22.64 5.94
N SER A 48 7.57 23.88 5.49
CA SER A 48 6.76 24.19 4.31
C SER A 48 7.42 23.68 3.01
N GLU A 49 8.73 23.84 2.87
CA GLU A 49 9.49 23.25 1.76
C GLU A 49 9.40 21.72 1.74
N GLY A 50 9.49 21.10 2.92
CA GLY A 50 9.32 19.65 3.08
C GLY A 50 7.95 19.13 2.68
N LEU A 51 6.89 19.94 2.75
CA LEU A 51 5.56 19.57 2.24
C LEU A 51 5.51 19.58 0.70
N GLY A 52 6.23 20.51 0.06
CA GLY A 52 6.24 20.64 -1.40
C GLY A 52 6.74 19.39 -2.13
N SER A 53 7.81 18.76 -1.61
CA SER A 53 8.34 17.51 -2.16
C SER A 53 7.37 16.33 -2.04
N ASN A 54 6.44 16.37 -1.08
CA ASN A 54 5.43 15.34 -0.85
C ASN A 54 4.11 15.62 -1.57
N ALA A 55 3.92 16.80 -2.17
CA ALA A 55 2.68 17.16 -2.86
C ALA A 55 2.36 16.22 -4.04
N VAL A 56 3.39 15.82 -4.80
CA VAL A 56 3.26 14.86 -5.91
C VAL A 56 2.77 13.50 -5.41
N VAL A 57 3.29 13.06 -4.26
CA VAL A 57 2.90 11.79 -3.62
C VAL A 57 1.46 11.87 -3.12
N ALA A 58 1.07 12.97 -2.47
CA ALA A 58 -0.30 13.19 -2.00
C ALA A 58 -1.31 13.18 -3.16
N LEU A 59 -1.02 13.90 -4.25
CA LEU A 59 -1.86 13.90 -5.45
C LEU A 59 -1.94 12.51 -6.10
N SER A 60 -0.83 11.78 -6.13
CA SER A 60 -0.80 10.40 -6.62
C SER A 60 -1.73 9.50 -5.79
N TYR A 61 -1.69 9.61 -4.45
CA TYR A 61 -2.58 8.84 -3.58
C TYR A 61 -4.05 9.17 -3.80
N ALA A 62 -4.40 10.45 -3.91
CA ALA A 62 -5.77 10.87 -4.20
C ALA A 62 -6.29 10.28 -5.52
N LEU A 63 -5.48 10.34 -6.59
CA LEU A 63 -5.85 9.80 -7.90
C LEU A 63 -5.91 8.28 -7.92
N LEU A 64 -4.98 7.59 -7.26
CA LEU A 64 -5.01 6.12 -7.14
C LEU A 64 -6.20 5.65 -6.29
N GLY A 65 -6.51 6.37 -5.21
CA GLY A 65 -7.71 6.14 -4.40
C GLY A 65 -8.96 6.30 -5.25
N SER A 66 -9.05 7.41 -6.00
CA SER A 66 -10.15 7.66 -6.94
C SER A 66 -10.28 6.56 -7.99
N PHE A 67 -9.16 6.10 -8.55
CA PHE A 67 -9.12 4.99 -9.50
C PHE A 67 -9.59 3.69 -8.84
N ALA A 68 -9.19 3.40 -7.61
CA ALA A 68 -9.64 2.21 -6.89
C ALA A 68 -11.15 2.24 -6.61
N VAL A 69 -11.70 3.40 -6.22
CA VAL A 69 -13.15 3.57 -6.05
C VAL A 69 -13.86 3.38 -7.41
N ALA A 70 -13.35 3.98 -8.50
CA ALA A 70 -13.90 3.78 -9.84
C ALA A 70 -13.86 2.32 -10.29
N LEU A 71 -12.74 1.65 -10.07
CA LEU A 71 -12.53 0.24 -10.40
C LEU A 71 -13.48 -0.65 -9.59
N SER A 72 -13.75 -0.31 -8.33
CA SER A 72 -14.68 -1.07 -7.49
C SER A 72 -16.11 -1.11 -8.07
N LYS A 73 -16.51 -0.05 -8.80
CA LYS A 73 -17.82 0.05 -9.45
C LYS A 73 -17.95 -0.80 -10.72
N THR A 74 -16.86 -1.36 -11.24
CA THR A 74 -16.87 -2.23 -12.44
C THR A 74 -17.38 -3.65 -12.15
N GLY A 75 -17.55 -4.02 -10.88
CA GLY A 75 -17.90 -5.38 -10.44
C GLY A 75 -16.79 -6.42 -10.66
N LEU A 76 -15.60 -6.00 -11.10
CA LEU A 76 -14.40 -6.85 -11.10
C LEU A 76 -14.08 -7.42 -9.70
N PRO A 77 -14.16 -6.65 -8.60
CA PRO A 77 -13.98 -7.20 -7.25
C PRO A 77 -14.92 -8.36 -6.93
N ASP A 78 -16.22 -8.18 -7.20
CA ASP A 78 -17.24 -9.18 -6.92
C ASP A 78 -17.04 -10.44 -7.75
N LEU A 79 -16.61 -10.31 -9.01
CA LEU A 79 -16.23 -11.46 -9.83
C LEU A 79 -15.05 -12.22 -9.21
N MET A 80 -14.01 -11.51 -8.76
CA MET A 80 -12.85 -12.15 -8.14
C MET A 80 -13.25 -12.92 -6.88
N VAL A 81 -14.15 -12.35 -6.08
CA VAL A 81 -14.70 -12.99 -4.89
C VAL A 81 -15.51 -14.22 -5.25
N ASN A 82 -16.47 -14.12 -6.18
CA ASN A 82 -17.29 -15.24 -6.62
C ASN A 82 -16.42 -16.36 -7.20
N LYS A 83 -15.38 -16.03 -7.95
CA LYS A 83 -14.46 -17.01 -8.53
C LYS A 83 -13.59 -17.67 -7.45
N ALA A 84 -13.11 -16.91 -6.47
CA ALA A 84 -12.35 -17.43 -5.35
C ALA A 84 -13.21 -18.31 -4.43
N ILE A 85 -14.43 -17.88 -4.08
CA ILE A 85 -15.40 -18.68 -3.31
C ILE A 85 -15.76 -19.95 -4.08
N ASN A 86 -15.98 -19.89 -5.39
CA ASN A 86 -16.26 -21.09 -6.19
C ASN A 86 -15.06 -22.03 -6.30
N LEU A 87 -13.83 -21.50 -6.33
CA LEU A 87 -12.61 -22.29 -6.33
C LEU A 87 -12.37 -22.97 -4.98
N VAL A 88 -12.75 -22.32 -3.88
CA VAL A 88 -12.58 -22.82 -2.49
C VAL A 88 -13.77 -23.65 -2.01
N GLY A 89 -14.97 -23.34 -2.46
CA GLY A 89 -16.25 -23.93 -2.04
C GLY A 89 -16.67 -25.18 -2.81
N LYS A 90 -16.02 -25.49 -3.94
CA LYS A 90 -16.32 -26.67 -4.76
C LYS A 90 -15.80 -28.00 -4.19
N GLU A 91 -15.02 -28.02 -3.11
CA GLU A 91 -14.41 -29.28 -2.64
C GLU A 91 -14.58 -29.46 -1.12
N GLY A 92 -15.48 -30.38 -0.74
CA GLY A 92 -15.97 -30.65 0.61
C GLY A 92 -15.00 -31.35 1.57
N GLU A 93 -13.69 -31.15 1.47
CA GLU A 93 -12.71 -31.76 2.40
C GLU A 93 -11.93 -30.73 3.21
N SER A 94 -11.97 -30.89 4.53
CA SER A 94 -11.28 -30.10 5.56
C SER A 94 -9.78 -29.89 5.28
N ALA A 95 -9.09 -30.90 4.73
CA ALA A 95 -7.66 -30.84 4.44
C ALA A 95 -7.31 -29.92 3.26
N LYS A 96 -8.16 -29.86 2.21
CA LYS A 96 -7.94 -28.99 1.04
C LYS A 96 -8.19 -27.51 1.35
N LYS A 97 -9.10 -27.19 2.28
CA LYS A 97 -9.32 -25.81 2.75
C LYS A 97 -8.06 -25.18 3.35
N THR A 98 -7.21 -25.95 4.04
CA THR A 98 -5.93 -25.46 4.56
C THR A 98 -4.94 -25.17 3.44
N GLY A 99 -4.87 -26.03 2.41
CA GLY A 99 -4.03 -25.81 1.23
C GLY A 99 -4.40 -24.54 0.47
N SER A 100 -5.69 -24.29 0.23
CA SER A 100 -6.15 -23.06 -0.44
C SER A 100 -5.82 -21.78 0.36
N LYS A 101 -5.86 -21.83 1.70
CA LYS A 101 -5.46 -20.69 2.55
C LYS A 101 -4.00 -20.34 2.35
N VAL A 102 -3.13 -21.35 2.40
CA VAL A 102 -1.69 -21.18 2.22
C VAL A 102 -1.39 -20.63 0.83
N ILE A 103 -2.06 -21.14 -0.21
CA ILE A 103 -1.88 -20.66 -1.59
C ILE A 103 -2.26 -19.19 -1.72
N ILE A 104 -3.41 -18.76 -1.19
CA ILE A 104 -3.82 -17.35 -1.26
C ILE A 104 -2.82 -16.45 -0.53
N LEU A 105 -2.40 -16.82 0.68
CA LEU A 105 -1.43 -16.05 1.45
C LEU A 105 -0.07 -15.98 0.74
N PHE A 106 0.34 -17.08 0.11
CA PHE A 106 1.57 -17.15 -0.67
C PHE A 106 1.48 -16.29 -1.94
N VAL A 107 0.34 -16.30 -2.64
CA VAL A 107 0.09 -15.43 -3.79
C VAL A 107 0.14 -13.96 -3.38
N ILE A 108 -0.46 -13.59 -2.24
CA ILE A 108 -0.39 -12.22 -1.69
C ILE A 108 1.07 -11.85 -1.37
N LEU A 109 1.84 -12.76 -0.79
CA LEU A 109 3.26 -12.55 -0.50
C LEU A 109 4.07 -12.31 -1.77
N MET A 110 3.90 -13.16 -2.79
CA MET A 110 4.59 -13.04 -4.08
C MET A 110 4.20 -11.75 -4.80
N LEU A 111 2.89 -11.46 -4.87
CA LEU A 111 2.39 -10.22 -5.45
C LEU A 111 3.00 -9.02 -4.74
N SER A 112 3.01 -8.99 -3.41
CA SER A 112 3.59 -7.89 -2.60
C SER A 112 5.10 -7.76 -2.82
N SER A 113 5.81 -8.88 -2.98
CA SER A 113 7.26 -8.90 -3.20
C SER A 113 7.65 -8.41 -4.59
N PHE A 114 6.90 -8.76 -5.63
CA PHE A 114 7.20 -8.35 -7.01
C PHE A 114 6.69 -6.95 -7.35
N SER A 115 5.62 -6.54 -6.67
CA SER A 115 4.97 -5.22 -6.65
C SER A 115 5.90 -4.00 -6.48
N GLN A 116 7.07 -4.20 -5.89
CA GLN A 116 8.06 -3.13 -5.69
C GLN A 116 9.35 -3.34 -6.50
N ASN A 117 9.79 -4.59 -6.61
CA ASN A 117 11.12 -4.93 -7.09
C ASN A 117 11.17 -5.29 -8.57
N VAL A 118 10.07 -5.83 -9.11
CA VAL A 118 9.97 -6.25 -10.51
C VAL A 118 9.16 -5.25 -11.33
N ILE A 119 8.00 -4.84 -10.81
CA ILE A 119 7.11 -3.87 -11.45
C ILE A 119 6.78 -2.83 -10.38
N PRO A 120 7.23 -1.56 -10.48
CA PRO A 120 7.10 -0.57 -9.40
C PRO A 120 5.67 0.00 -9.30
N ILE A 121 4.69 -0.85 -8.98
CA ILE A 121 3.26 -0.53 -8.96
C ILE A 121 2.61 -0.72 -7.58
N HIS A 122 3.41 -0.92 -6.54
CA HIS A 122 2.96 -1.21 -5.16
C HIS A 122 1.90 -0.25 -4.61
N ILE A 123 2.04 1.03 -4.92
CA ILE A 123 1.13 2.09 -4.47
C ILE A 123 -0.26 1.87 -5.07
N ALA A 124 -0.35 1.39 -6.31
CA ALA A 124 -1.61 1.05 -6.98
C ALA A 124 -2.17 -0.29 -6.54
N ILE A 125 -1.31 -1.28 -6.27
CA ILE A 125 -1.74 -2.64 -5.95
C ILE A 125 -2.59 -2.68 -4.68
N ILE A 126 -2.22 -1.95 -3.62
CA ILE A 126 -2.92 -2.06 -2.34
C ILE A 126 -4.37 -1.59 -2.45
N PRO A 127 -4.68 -0.37 -2.95
CA PRO A 127 -6.06 0.09 -3.14
C PRO A 127 -6.88 -0.80 -4.09
N ILE A 128 -6.24 -1.39 -5.10
CA ILE A 128 -6.93 -2.18 -6.14
C ILE A 128 -7.20 -3.62 -5.68
N PHE A 129 -6.19 -4.31 -5.16
CA PHE A 129 -6.25 -5.76 -4.91
C PHE A 129 -6.75 -6.10 -3.51
N ILE A 130 -6.46 -5.28 -2.50
CA ILE A 130 -6.78 -5.63 -1.11
C ILE A 130 -8.28 -5.60 -0.82
N PRO A 131 -9.07 -4.57 -1.22
CA PRO A 131 -10.50 -4.56 -0.92
C PRO A 131 -11.25 -5.79 -1.45
N PRO A 132 -11.08 -6.24 -2.72
CA PRO A 132 -11.66 -7.49 -3.19
C PRO A 132 -11.21 -8.72 -2.39
N LEU A 133 -9.92 -8.78 -2.03
CA LEU A 133 -9.38 -9.92 -1.29
C LEU A 133 -9.95 -10.01 0.13
N LEU A 134 -10.35 -8.90 0.77
CA LEU A 134 -10.93 -8.93 2.11
C LEU A 134 -12.18 -9.82 2.20
N LEU A 135 -13.05 -9.82 1.19
CA LEU A 135 -14.22 -10.70 1.13
C LEU A 135 -13.80 -12.18 1.03
N VAL A 136 -12.79 -12.49 0.22
CA VAL A 136 -12.22 -13.84 0.11
C VAL A 136 -11.62 -14.28 1.44
N LEU A 137 -10.84 -13.41 2.09
CA LEU A 137 -10.21 -13.67 3.38
C LEU A 137 -11.26 -13.91 4.48
N ASN A 138 -12.35 -13.13 4.50
CA ASN A 138 -13.47 -13.33 5.43
C ASN A 138 -14.14 -14.70 5.22
N SER A 139 -14.44 -15.07 3.97
CA SER A 139 -15.06 -16.36 3.64
C SER A 139 -14.23 -17.56 4.11
N MET A 140 -12.90 -17.39 4.17
CA MET A 140 -11.94 -18.39 4.62
C MET A 140 -11.58 -18.27 6.11
N LYS A 141 -12.19 -17.32 6.83
CA LYS A 141 -11.93 -16.98 8.25
C LYS A 141 -10.45 -16.68 8.52
N ILE A 142 -9.79 -16.00 7.59
CA ILE A 142 -8.39 -15.59 7.70
C ILE A 142 -8.29 -14.29 8.50
N ASP A 143 -7.35 -14.22 9.45
CA ASP A 143 -7.09 -12.98 10.18
C ASP A 143 -6.49 -11.92 9.26
N ARG A 144 -7.20 -10.79 9.06
CA ARG A 144 -6.74 -9.64 8.27
C ARG A 144 -5.40 -9.09 8.74
N ARG A 145 -5.07 -9.22 10.04
CA ARG A 145 -3.77 -8.79 10.61
C ARG A 145 -2.62 -9.68 10.15
N MET A 146 -2.87 -10.97 9.97
CA MET A 146 -1.90 -11.89 9.37
C MET A 146 -1.61 -11.48 7.92
N THR A 147 -2.66 -11.21 7.15
CA THR A 147 -2.51 -10.74 5.77
C THR A 147 -1.76 -9.42 5.71
N ALA A 148 -2.07 -8.47 6.60
CA ALA A 148 -1.33 -7.21 6.70
C ALA A 148 0.16 -7.45 7.00
N ALA A 149 0.50 -8.33 7.94
CA ALA A 149 1.90 -8.69 8.23
C ALA A 149 2.61 -9.30 7.03
N ILE A 150 1.93 -10.16 6.26
CA ILE A 150 2.46 -10.77 5.03
C ILE A 150 2.70 -9.70 3.95
N ILE A 151 1.75 -8.78 3.76
CA ILE A 151 1.89 -7.67 2.81
C ILE A 151 3.06 -6.77 3.22
N THR A 152 3.11 -6.35 4.48
CA THR A 152 4.20 -5.52 5.02
C THR A 152 5.55 -6.19 4.83
N PHE A 153 5.64 -7.48 5.16
CA PHE A 153 6.88 -8.25 4.94
C PHE A 153 7.26 -8.30 3.46
N GLY A 154 6.31 -8.61 2.57
CA GLY A 154 6.54 -8.74 1.14
C GLY A 154 6.93 -7.41 0.50
N LEU A 155 6.38 -6.29 0.97
CA LEU A 155 6.76 -4.97 0.48
C LEU A 155 8.16 -4.58 0.97
N ILE A 156 8.46 -4.79 2.25
CA ILE A 156 9.67 -4.22 2.87
C ILE A 156 10.92 -5.08 2.69
N THR A 157 10.82 -6.37 3.02
CA THR A 157 12.00 -7.23 3.17
C THR A 157 12.76 -7.48 1.86
N PRO A 158 12.10 -7.68 0.70
CA PRO A 158 12.81 -7.96 -0.52
C PRO A 158 13.74 -6.83 -1.00
N TYR A 159 13.34 -5.55 -0.86
CA TYR A 159 14.18 -4.44 -1.30
C TYR A 159 15.42 -4.24 -0.41
N MET A 160 15.42 -4.80 0.80
CA MET A 160 16.58 -4.78 1.70
C MET A 160 17.72 -5.63 1.15
N TRP A 161 17.41 -6.70 0.40
CA TRP A 161 18.42 -7.61 -0.18
C TRP A 161 18.66 -7.41 -1.67
N PHE A 162 17.63 -7.11 -2.45
CA PHE A 162 17.73 -7.07 -3.90
C PHE A 162 17.75 -5.61 -4.41
N PRO A 163 18.87 -5.11 -4.96
CA PRO A 163 18.98 -3.75 -5.47
C PRO A 163 18.36 -3.60 -6.88
N VAL A 164 17.10 -4.00 -7.03
CA VAL A 164 16.35 -3.92 -8.30
C VAL A 164 15.02 -3.19 -8.08
N GLY A 165 14.57 -2.44 -9.08
CA GLY A 165 13.38 -1.59 -8.95
C GLY A 165 13.50 -0.64 -7.77
N PHE A 166 12.54 -0.69 -6.83
CA PHE A 166 12.59 0.12 -5.61
C PHE A 166 13.78 -0.20 -4.70
N GLY A 167 14.27 -1.45 -4.69
CA GLY A 167 15.48 -1.79 -3.93
C GLY A 167 16.72 -1.06 -4.40
N GLY A 168 16.87 -0.81 -5.70
CA GLY A 168 17.97 0.03 -6.20
C GLY A 168 17.89 1.44 -5.62
N ILE A 169 16.70 2.05 -5.67
CA ILE A 169 16.43 3.38 -5.12
C ILE A 169 16.72 3.41 -3.61
N PHE A 170 16.28 2.39 -2.87
CA PHE A 170 16.53 2.29 -1.43
C PHE A 170 18.02 2.25 -1.10
N HIS A 171 18.80 1.45 -1.84
CA HIS A 171 20.25 1.32 -1.62
C HIS A 171 20.98 2.62 -1.99
N GLU A 172 20.54 3.31 -3.04
CA GLU A 172 21.05 4.63 -3.43
C GLU A 172 20.78 5.70 -2.36
N ILE A 173 19.58 5.71 -1.79
CA ILE A 173 19.22 6.61 -0.69
C ILE A 173 20.14 6.35 0.50
N ILE A 174 20.34 5.09 0.90
CA ILE A 174 21.25 4.74 2.00
C ILE A 174 22.67 5.24 1.69
N GLN A 175 23.21 4.90 0.52
CA GLN A 175 24.57 5.29 0.15
C GLN A 175 24.76 6.81 0.14
N THR A 176 23.80 7.54 -0.44
CA THR A 176 23.83 9.02 -0.54
C THR A 176 23.79 9.67 0.83
N ASN A 177 22.89 9.22 1.71
CA ASN A 177 22.77 9.76 3.06
C ASN A 177 23.98 9.40 3.93
N MET A 178 24.53 8.20 3.78
CA MET A 178 25.76 7.82 4.48
C MET A 178 26.95 8.66 4.05
N LYS A 179 27.09 8.89 2.74
CA LYS A 179 28.15 9.75 2.17
C LYS A 179 27.99 11.19 2.65
N ALA A 180 26.77 11.73 2.66
CA ALA A 180 26.47 13.06 3.21
C ALA A 180 26.78 13.15 4.72
N SER A 181 26.67 12.03 5.44
CA SER A 181 27.05 11.91 6.86
C SER A 181 28.56 11.67 7.08
N GLY A 182 29.39 11.70 6.03
CA GLY A 182 30.84 11.54 6.11
C GLY A 182 31.34 10.11 5.99
N MET A 183 30.49 9.13 5.68
CA MET A 183 30.85 7.72 5.54
C MET A 183 30.60 7.22 4.11
N SER A 184 31.67 6.97 3.37
CA SER A 184 31.57 6.38 2.03
C SER A 184 31.41 4.86 2.15
N ILE A 185 30.29 4.33 1.67
CA ILE A 185 30.01 2.89 1.63
C ILE A 185 29.81 2.41 0.19
N SER A 186 30.19 1.16 -0.08
CA SER A 186 29.86 0.50 -1.35
C SER A 186 28.41 0.03 -1.33
N MET A 187 27.71 0.14 -2.46
CA MET A 187 26.36 -0.43 -2.64
C MET A 187 26.33 -1.93 -2.29
N ASP A 188 27.37 -2.67 -2.63
CA ASP A 188 27.45 -4.12 -2.39
C ASP A 188 27.49 -4.48 -0.89
N SER A 189 27.84 -3.52 -0.02
CA SER A 189 27.86 -3.72 1.43
C SER A 189 26.48 -3.58 2.08
N ILE A 190 25.53 -2.96 1.39
CA ILE A 190 24.19 -2.65 1.92
C ILE A 190 23.37 -3.94 2.14
N PRO A 191 23.27 -4.90 1.20
CA PRO A 191 22.54 -6.16 1.47
C PRO A 191 23.05 -6.92 2.70
N ALA A 192 24.37 -6.93 2.90
CA ALA A 192 24.98 -7.59 4.06
C ALA A 192 24.59 -6.89 5.36
N ALA A 193 24.67 -5.56 5.42
CA ALA A 193 24.25 -4.78 6.57
C ALA A 193 22.74 -4.92 6.85
N MET A 194 21.92 -4.95 5.80
CA MET A 194 20.47 -5.10 5.90
C MET A 194 20.02 -6.53 6.25
N THR A 195 20.92 -7.50 6.30
CA THR A 195 20.55 -8.86 6.71
C THR A 195 20.07 -8.93 8.16
N ILE A 196 20.63 -8.11 9.06
CA ILE A 196 20.19 -8.03 10.46
C ILE A 196 18.71 -7.61 10.56
N PRO A 197 18.29 -6.44 10.01
CA PRO A 197 16.88 -6.05 10.04
C PRO A 197 15.97 -7.01 9.25
N SER A 198 16.43 -7.54 8.10
CA SER A 198 15.66 -8.53 7.32
C SER A 198 15.37 -9.81 8.11
N LEU A 199 16.33 -10.32 8.89
CA LEU A 199 16.11 -11.49 9.76
C LEU A 199 15.07 -11.19 10.85
N GLY A 200 15.08 -9.96 11.39
CA GLY A 200 14.03 -9.49 12.31
C GLY A 200 12.64 -9.51 11.66
N MET A 201 12.54 -9.05 10.41
CA MET A 201 11.29 -9.08 9.64
C MET A 201 10.81 -10.52 9.39
N ILE A 202 11.72 -11.44 9.05
CA ILE A 202 11.40 -12.87 8.86
C ILE A 202 10.91 -13.48 10.17
N ALA A 203 11.63 -13.27 11.28
CA ALA A 203 11.23 -13.77 12.59
C ALA A 203 9.85 -13.21 12.99
N GLY A 204 9.63 -11.92 12.78
CA GLY A 204 8.34 -11.27 13.03
C GLY A 204 7.20 -11.87 12.20
N LEU A 205 7.44 -12.14 10.91
CA LEU A 205 6.46 -12.80 10.04
C LEU A 205 6.14 -14.23 10.51
N LEU A 206 7.17 -15.02 10.83
CA LEU A 206 6.99 -16.38 11.33
C LEU A 206 6.18 -16.40 12.63
N VAL A 207 6.49 -15.49 13.56
CA VAL A 207 5.72 -15.33 14.79
C VAL A 207 4.27 -14.93 14.50
N ALA A 208 4.06 -13.96 13.60
CA ALA A 208 2.74 -13.49 13.22
C ALA A 208 1.87 -14.61 12.61
N VAL A 209 2.42 -15.38 11.67
CA VAL A 209 1.70 -16.42 10.91
C VAL A 209 1.49 -17.69 11.75
N PHE A 210 2.54 -18.19 12.41
CA PHE A 210 2.48 -19.49 13.09
C PHE A 210 1.99 -19.41 14.54
N PHE A 211 2.12 -18.27 15.21
CA PHE A 211 1.80 -18.14 16.64
C PHE A 211 0.69 -17.11 16.91
N THR A 212 0.87 -15.85 16.49
CA THR A 212 0.00 -14.74 16.92
C THR A 212 -1.38 -14.76 16.25
N TYR A 213 -1.42 -14.93 14.92
CA TYR A 213 -2.65 -14.78 14.12
C TYR A 213 -3.13 -16.09 13.48
N ARG A 214 -2.66 -17.24 13.98
CA ARG A 214 -2.99 -18.58 13.44
C ARG A 214 -4.46 -18.97 13.59
N LYS A 215 -5.18 -18.37 14.55
CA LYS A 215 -6.55 -18.76 14.89
C LYS A 215 -7.53 -18.21 13.83
N PRO A 216 -8.55 -18.99 13.43
CA PRO A 216 -9.58 -18.48 12.53
C PRO A 216 -10.29 -17.30 13.19
N ARG A 217 -10.59 -16.28 12.39
CA ARG A 217 -11.29 -15.09 12.86
C ARG A 217 -12.47 -14.79 11.97
N GLU A 218 -13.61 -14.57 12.62
CA GLU A 218 -14.81 -14.10 11.96
C GLU A 218 -14.83 -12.57 12.02
N TYR A 219 -15.12 -11.98 10.87
CA TYR A 219 -15.27 -10.55 10.69
C TYR A 219 -16.69 -10.32 10.20
N ASP A 220 -17.32 -9.23 10.65
CA ASP A 220 -18.59 -8.82 10.06
C ASP A 220 -18.38 -8.54 8.57
N ASP A 221 -19.17 -9.22 7.75
CA ASP A 221 -19.31 -8.94 6.32
C ASP A 221 -20.13 -7.66 6.15
N LYS A 222 -19.52 -6.54 6.54
CA LYS A 222 -19.96 -5.24 6.07
C LYS A 222 -19.71 -5.22 4.56
N PRO A 223 -20.66 -4.71 3.75
CA PRO A 223 -20.44 -4.61 2.32
C PRO A 223 -19.12 -3.85 2.08
N ILE A 224 -18.16 -4.52 1.43
CA ILE A 224 -16.89 -3.90 1.01
C ILE A 224 -17.12 -2.99 -0.20
N SER A 225 -18.38 -2.86 -0.64
CA SER A 225 -18.78 -1.81 -1.55
C SER A 225 -18.51 -0.47 -0.87
N LEU A 226 -17.48 0.21 -1.36
CA LEU A 226 -17.28 1.65 -1.17
C LEU A 226 -18.56 2.43 -1.55
N THR A 227 -19.56 1.79 -2.19
CA THR A 227 -20.84 2.38 -2.57
C THR A 227 -22.02 1.40 -2.51
N GLY A 228 -22.24 0.66 -1.41
CA GLY A 228 -23.53 0.02 -1.02
C GLY A 228 -24.36 -0.77 -2.06
N THR A 229 -23.84 -1.07 -3.24
CA THR A 229 -24.55 -1.68 -4.38
C THR A 229 -23.68 -2.78 -4.94
N THR A 230 -24.23 -3.98 -5.04
CA THR A 230 -23.68 -5.07 -5.85
C THR A 230 -23.77 -4.62 -7.30
N ALA A 231 -22.65 -4.16 -7.87
CA ALA A 231 -22.65 -3.79 -9.27
C ALA A 231 -22.87 -5.05 -10.10
N GLU A 232 -23.93 -5.09 -10.91
CA GLU A 232 -24.08 -6.14 -11.91
C GLU A 232 -22.91 -6.05 -12.89
N TYR A 233 -21.99 -7.02 -12.81
CA TYR A 233 -20.86 -7.07 -13.73
C TYR A 233 -21.30 -7.67 -15.07
N THR A 234 -20.96 -6.98 -16.15
CA THR A 234 -21.06 -7.47 -17.52
C THR A 234 -19.68 -7.82 -18.07
N LYS A 235 -19.61 -8.68 -19.10
CA LYS A 235 -18.34 -8.96 -19.80
C LYS A 235 -17.64 -7.67 -20.27
N ARG A 236 -18.42 -6.64 -20.65
CA ARG A 236 -17.91 -5.31 -21.04
C ARG A 236 -17.29 -4.55 -19.87
N SER A 237 -17.94 -4.54 -18.69
CA SER A 237 -17.40 -3.88 -17.50
C SER A 237 -16.08 -4.50 -17.02
N ILE A 238 -15.98 -5.83 -17.08
CA ILE A 238 -14.75 -6.56 -16.71
C ILE A 238 -13.63 -6.30 -17.74
N ALA A 239 -13.96 -6.32 -19.04
CA ALA A 239 -12.98 -6.01 -20.08
C ALA A 239 -12.45 -4.57 -19.94
N ALA A 240 -13.34 -3.61 -19.63
CA ALA A 240 -12.95 -2.22 -19.36
C ALA A 240 -12.05 -2.11 -18.12
N ALA A 241 -12.38 -2.83 -17.04
CA ALA A 241 -11.57 -2.87 -15.83
C ALA A 241 -10.15 -3.43 -16.07
N ILE A 242 -10.05 -4.54 -16.81
CA ILE A 242 -8.76 -5.13 -17.19
C ILE A 242 -7.97 -4.18 -18.09
N ALA A 243 -8.63 -3.58 -19.09
CA ALA A 243 -7.99 -2.60 -19.97
C ALA A 243 -7.47 -1.38 -19.20
N ALA A 244 -8.24 -0.89 -18.22
CA ALA A 244 -7.83 0.22 -17.36
C ALA A 244 -6.61 -0.15 -16.50
N ILE A 245 -6.58 -1.34 -15.89
CA ILE A 245 -5.41 -1.82 -15.13
C ILE A 245 -4.16 -1.91 -16.02
N ILE A 246 -4.30 -2.48 -17.22
CA ILE A 246 -3.19 -2.59 -18.17
C ILE A 246 -2.67 -1.20 -18.57
N ALA A 247 -3.56 -0.25 -18.83
CA ALA A 247 -3.18 1.12 -19.17
C ALA A 247 -2.47 1.83 -18.03
N VAL A 248 -2.97 1.72 -16.78
CA VAL A 248 -2.32 2.27 -15.59
C VAL A 248 -0.88 1.77 -15.51
N ILE A 249 -0.69 0.46 -15.62
CA ILE A 249 0.63 -0.17 -15.54
C ILE A 249 1.52 0.28 -16.72
N ALA A 250 1.00 0.28 -17.94
CA ALA A 250 1.77 0.65 -19.13
C ALA A 250 2.22 2.11 -19.11
N VAL A 251 1.32 3.04 -18.79
CA VAL A 251 1.61 4.47 -18.70
C VAL A 251 2.54 4.75 -17.52
N GLN A 252 2.31 4.13 -16.37
CA GLN A 252 3.16 4.30 -15.20
C GLN A 252 4.60 3.86 -15.48
N ILE A 253 4.81 2.71 -16.14
CA ILE A 253 6.15 2.22 -16.47
C ILE A 253 6.83 3.11 -17.53
N GLN A 254 6.09 3.68 -18.48
CA GLN A 254 6.70 4.54 -19.52
C GLN A 254 7.01 5.96 -19.03
N THR A 255 6.22 6.48 -18.09
CA THR A 255 6.31 7.88 -17.64
C THR A 255 6.93 8.04 -16.26
N ASP A 256 7.16 6.93 -15.54
CA ASP A 256 7.51 6.88 -14.12
C ASP A 256 6.57 7.72 -13.23
N SER A 257 5.34 7.99 -13.72
CA SER A 257 4.38 8.87 -13.06
C SER A 257 3.12 8.12 -12.66
N MET A 258 2.92 7.99 -11.36
CA MET A 258 1.69 7.43 -10.78
C MET A 258 0.45 8.25 -11.13
N ILE A 259 0.60 9.56 -11.24
CA ILE A 259 -0.47 10.49 -11.61
C ILE A 259 -1.01 10.14 -12.99
N PHE A 260 -0.13 10.06 -14.00
CA PHE A 260 -0.55 9.75 -15.37
C PHE A 260 -1.01 8.30 -15.52
N GLY A 261 -0.41 7.37 -14.76
CA GLY A 261 -0.91 6.00 -14.62
C GLY A 261 -2.37 5.98 -14.19
N ALA A 262 -2.70 6.53 -13.03
CA ALA A 262 -4.07 6.54 -12.50
C ALA A 262 -5.06 7.29 -13.41
N LEU A 263 -4.66 8.45 -13.95
CA LEU A 263 -5.50 9.21 -14.89
C LEU A 263 -5.85 8.38 -16.13
N SER A 264 -4.91 7.65 -16.70
CA SER A 264 -5.17 6.80 -17.86
C SER A 264 -6.23 5.72 -17.58
N GLY A 265 -6.16 5.09 -16.39
CA GLY A 265 -7.15 4.13 -15.93
C GLY A 265 -8.54 4.76 -15.74
N ILE A 266 -8.58 5.92 -15.07
CA ILE A 266 -9.83 6.69 -14.87
C ILE A 266 -10.45 7.08 -16.20
N ILE A 267 -9.65 7.54 -17.16
CA ILE A 267 -10.09 7.92 -18.51
C ILE A 267 -10.72 6.73 -19.25
N ILE A 268 -10.10 5.55 -19.20
CA ILE A 268 -10.64 4.35 -19.83
C ILE A 268 -11.96 3.92 -19.18
N LEU A 269 -12.02 3.92 -17.84
CA LEU A 269 -13.25 3.60 -17.12
C LEU A 269 -14.37 4.60 -17.42
N TYR A 270 -14.01 5.87 -17.54
CA TYR A 270 -14.91 6.95 -17.94
C TYR A 270 -15.50 6.71 -19.34
N PHE A 271 -14.66 6.50 -20.36
CA PHE A 271 -15.13 6.27 -21.74
C PHE A 271 -15.85 4.93 -21.93
N SER A 272 -15.59 3.94 -21.08
CA SER A 272 -16.30 2.66 -21.09
C SER A 272 -17.74 2.73 -20.54
N GLY A 273 -18.18 3.90 -20.06
CA GLY A 273 -19.51 4.12 -19.51
C GLY A 273 -19.73 3.52 -18.11
N GLN A 274 -18.66 3.02 -17.47
CA GLN A 274 -18.71 2.50 -16.10
C GLN A 274 -18.71 3.62 -15.05
N MET A 275 -18.45 4.87 -15.46
CA MET A 275 -18.56 6.07 -14.63
C MET A 275 -19.48 7.10 -15.27
N LYS A 276 -20.38 7.68 -14.47
CA LYS A 276 -21.19 8.85 -14.86
C LYS A 276 -20.47 10.13 -14.45
N ILE A 277 -20.41 11.13 -15.36
CA ILE A 277 -19.80 12.47 -15.19
C ILE A 277 -20.07 13.11 -13.81
N ARG A 278 -21.29 12.91 -13.30
CA ARG A 278 -21.76 13.54 -12.05
C ARG A 278 -21.19 12.90 -10.77
N GLN A 279 -20.37 11.86 -10.89
CA GLN A 279 -19.68 11.19 -9.78
C GLN A 279 -18.17 11.48 -9.75
N SER A 280 -17.61 12.20 -10.71
CA SER A 280 -16.16 12.47 -10.76
C SER A 280 -15.68 13.26 -9.54
N ASP A 281 -16.42 14.30 -9.12
CA ASP A 281 -16.11 15.07 -7.91
C ASP A 281 -16.24 14.22 -6.64
N GLN A 282 -17.25 13.37 -6.59
CA GLN A 282 -17.48 12.46 -5.47
C GLN A 282 -16.39 11.39 -5.39
N LEU A 283 -15.88 10.88 -6.51
CA LEU A 283 -14.78 9.91 -6.57
C LEU A 283 -13.45 10.53 -6.11
N LEU A 284 -13.16 11.76 -6.54
CA LEU A 284 -11.98 12.50 -6.08
C LEU A 284 -12.05 12.78 -4.57
N THR A 285 -13.26 13.03 -4.05
CA THR A 285 -13.48 13.26 -2.61
C THR A 285 -13.46 11.96 -1.80
N GLU A 286 -14.02 10.86 -2.32
CA GLU A 286 -14.00 9.53 -1.68
C GLU A 286 -12.62 8.85 -1.76
N GLY A 287 -11.77 9.28 -2.70
CA GLY A 287 -10.41 8.79 -2.88
C GLY A 287 -9.34 9.49 -2.04
N MET A 288 -9.65 10.66 -1.47
CA MET A 288 -8.80 11.41 -0.51
C MET A 288 -9.11 11.02 0.93
#